data_AF-A0A2U0I2E0-F1
#
_entry.id   AF-A0A2U0I2E0-F1
#
_cell.length_a   1.000
_cell.length_b   1.000
_cell.length_c   1.000
_cell.angle_alpha   90.00
_cell.angle_beta   90.00
_cell.angle_gamma   90.00
#
_symmetry.space_group_name_H-M   'P 1'
#
loop_
_entity.id
_entity.type
_entity.pdbx_description
1 polymer ?
#
loop_
_entity_poly.entity_id
_entity_poly.type
_entity_poly.pdbx_seq_one_letter_code
_entity_poly.pdbx_strand_id
1 'polypeptide(L)' 'MEINFRTKEESNKAQQEEFLALTPPERFFAFLKLSYELRNFPSKFSSETANKDNFEIVIPPKHVE' A
#
# COMPACT_ATOMS: atom_id res chain seq x y z
N MET A 1 16.40 10.37 -4.84
CA MET A 1 15.14 11.12 -4.67
C MET A 1 15.41 12.55 -5.08
N GLU A 2 14.75 13.02 -6.15
CA GLU A 2 14.80 14.43 -6.55
C GLU A 2 13.57 15.14 -5.99
N ILE A 3 13.78 16.14 -5.13
CA ILE A 3 12.69 16.93 -4.56
C ILE A 3 12.30 17.98 -5.58
N ASN A 4 11.13 17.81 -6.20
CA ASN A 4 10.56 18.76 -7.16
C ASN A 4 9.48 19.61 -6.47
N PHE A 5 9.62 20.93 -6.52
CA PHE A 5 8.58 21.85 -6.04
C PHE A 5 7.58 22.10 -7.16
N ARG A 6 6.44 21.41 -7.09
CA ARG A 6 5.33 21.55 -8.05
C ARG A 6 4.07 22.02 -7.33
N THR A 7 3.17 22.64 -8.07
CA THR A 7 1.84 22.95 -7.55
C THR A 7 1.00 21.66 -7.44
N LYS A 8 -0.08 21.71 -6.65
CA LYS A 8 -1.02 20.57 -6.54
C LYS A 8 -1.62 20.19 -7.90
N GLU A 9 -1.93 21.19 -8.72
CA GLU A 9 -2.51 20.97 -10.05
C GLU A 9 -1.53 20.26 -10.99
N GLU A 10 -0.27 20.69 -11.01
CA GLU A 10 0.78 20.04 -11.79
C GLU A 10 1.04 18.60 -11.36
N SER A 11 1.03 18.35 -10.05
CA SER A 11 1.20 17.00 -9.50
C SER A 11 0.05 16.08 -9.89
N ASN A 12 -1.19 16.56 -9.75
CA ASN A 12 -2.38 15.79 -10.10
C ASN A 12 -2.41 15.47 -11.60
N LYS A 13 -2.06 16.46 -12.45
CA LYS A 13 -2.00 16.28 -13.90
C LYS A 13 -0.97 15.22 -14.29
N ALA A 14 0.23 15.28 -13.72
CA ALA A 14 1.28 14.29 -14.00
C ALA A 14 0.87 12.87 -13.60
N GLN A 15 0.28 12.70 -12.41
CA GLN A 15 -0.21 11.39 -11.95
C GLN A 15 -1.35 10.86 -12.83
N GLN A 16 -2.24 11.73 -13.28
CA GLN A 16 -3.32 11.36 -14.19
C GLN A 16 -2.79 10.92 -15.55
N GLU A 17 -1.83 11.65 -16.12
CA GLU A 17 -1.18 11.30 -17.39
C GLU A 17 -0.45 9.95 -17.28
N GLU A 18 0.30 9.74 -16.19
CA GLU A 18 1.00 8.48 -15.92
C GLU A 18 0.02 7.30 -15.77
N PHE A 19 -1.09 7.49 -15.06
CA PHE A 19 -2.13 6.47 -14.92
C PHE A 19 -2.83 6.15 -16.25
N LEU A 20 -3.08 7.16 -17.08
CA LEU A 20 -3.73 6.97 -18.38
C LEU A 20 -2.82 6.28 -19.40
N ALA A 21 -1.50 6.43 -19.27
CA ALA A 21 -0.51 5.73 -20.09
C ALA A 21 -0.46 4.22 -19.84
N LEU A 22 -0.91 3.75 -18.66
CA LEU A 22 -0.97 2.34 -18.32
C LEU A 22 -2.11 1.61 -19.04
N THR A 23 -1.84 0.38 -19.47
CA THR A 23 -2.85 -0.56 -19.96
C THR A 23 -3.80 -1.00 -18.84
N PRO A 24 -5.01 -1.50 -19.15
CA PRO A 24 -5.97 -1.92 -18.13
C PRO A 24 -5.42 -2.92 -17.09
N PRO A 25 -4.64 -3.96 -17.47
CA PRO A 25 -4.03 -4.86 -16.49
C PRO A 25 -2.98 -4.16 -15.61
N GLU A 26 -2.16 -3.28 -16.17
CA GLU A 26 -1.12 -2.56 -15.43
C GLU A 26 -1.72 -1.63 -14.37
N ARG A 27 -2.87 -0.99 -14.65
CA ARG A 27 -3.58 -0.19 -13.66
C ARG A 27 -3.97 -1.01 -12.43
N PHE A 28 -4.40 -2.25 -12.63
CA PHE A 28 -4.73 -3.16 -11.54
C PHE A 28 -3.49 -3.52 -10.70
N PHE A 29 -2.38 -3.86 -11.36
CA PHE A 29 -1.13 -4.16 -10.66
C PHE A 29 -0.55 -2.95 -9.93
N ALA A 30 -0.64 -1.75 -10.51
CA ALA A 30 -0.24 -0.51 -9.87
C ALA A 30 -1.05 -0.25 -8.59
N PHE A 31 -2.36 -0.51 -8.61
CA PHE A 31 -3.22 -0.45 -7.43
C PHE A 31 -2.81 -1.46 -6.34
N LEU A 32 -2.54 -2.71 -6.71
CA LEU A 32 -2.10 -3.74 -5.76
C LEU A 32 -0.75 -3.38 -5.13
N LYS A 33 0.19 -2.88 -5.94
CA LYS A 33 1.50 -2.42 -5.48
C LYS A 33 1.36 -1.28 -4.47
N LEU A 34 0.57 -0.26 -4.80
CA LEU A 34 0.30 0.85 -3.87
C LEU A 34 -0.31 0.34 -2.56
N SER A 35 -1.29 -0.54 -2.64
CA SER A 35 -1.94 -1.14 -1.46
C SER A 35 -0.96 -1.90 -0.57
N TYR A 36 -0.01 -2.62 -1.18
CA TYR A 36 1.05 -3.33 -0.46
C TYR A 36 2.02 -2.35 0.21
N GLU A 37 2.46 -1.31 -0.50
CA GLU A 37 3.40 -0.31 0.02
C GLU A 37 2.80 0.53 1.16
N LEU A 38 1.49 0.80 1.11
CA LEU A 38 0.77 1.52 2.16
C LEU A 38 0.84 0.84 3.53
N ARG A 39 1.07 -0.47 3.60
CA ARG A 39 1.31 -1.19 4.86
C ARG A 39 2.49 -0.61 5.65
N ASN A 40 3.50 -0.11 4.95
CA ASN A 40 4.73 0.43 5.56
C ASN A 40 4.62 1.94 5.85
N PHE A 41 3.50 2.57 5.51
CA PHE A 41 3.31 3.99 5.76
C PHE A 41 3.14 4.22 7.27
N PRO A 42 3.80 5.25 7.84
CA PRO A 42 3.67 5.55 9.27
C PRO A 42 2.23 5.90 9.59
N SER A 43 1.54 4.92 10.17
CA SER A 43 0.14 4.96 10.53
C SER A 43 0.01 4.90 12.05
N LYS A 44 -0.94 5.64 12.62
CA LYS A 44 -1.24 5.58 14.07
C LYS A 44 -1.78 4.19 14.49
N PHE A 45 -2.25 3.40 13.53
CA PHE A 45 -2.60 1.99 13.67
C PHE A 45 -1.40 1.15 13.25
N SER A 46 -0.59 0.74 14.23
CA SER A 46 0.39 -0.33 14.02
C SER A 46 -0.33 -1.68 14.06
N SER A 47 0.27 -2.72 13.50
CA SER A 47 -0.24 -4.10 13.66
C SER A 47 -0.36 -4.50 15.13
N GLU A 48 0.42 -3.87 16.02
CA GLU A 48 0.34 -4.09 17.48
C GLU A 48 -0.87 -3.42 18.12
N THR A 49 -1.34 -2.27 17.62
CA THR A 49 -2.62 -1.67 18.09
C THR A 49 -3.83 -2.23 17.37
N ALA A 50 -3.68 -2.75 16.14
CA ALA A 50 -4.78 -3.34 15.37
C ALA A 50 -5.31 -4.64 15.98
N ASN A 51 -4.47 -5.42 16.66
CA ASN A 51 -4.84 -6.76 17.18
C ASN A 51 -5.12 -6.78 18.70
N LYS A 52 -5.06 -5.64 19.39
CA LYS A 52 -5.21 -5.59 20.86
C LYS A 52 -6.56 -6.10 21.36
N ASP A 53 -7.61 -6.00 20.54
CA ASP A 53 -8.97 -6.44 20.85
C ASP A 53 -9.51 -7.50 19.87
N ASN A 54 -8.68 -7.98 18.93
CA ASN A 54 -9.11 -8.99 17.96
C ASN A 54 -8.93 -10.41 18.51
N PHE A 55 -9.85 -11.31 18.16
CA PHE A 55 -9.71 -12.73 18.46
C PHE A 55 -8.64 -13.34 17.54
N GLU A 56 -7.47 -13.69 18.11
CA GLU A 56 -6.36 -14.29 17.37
C GLU A 56 -6.46 -15.82 17.39
N ILE A 57 -6.59 -16.45 16.22
CA ILE A 57 -6.56 -17.91 16.08
C ILE A 57 -5.12 -18.34 15.81
N VAL A 58 -4.43 -18.75 16.87
CA VAL A 58 -3.06 -19.29 16.76
C VAL A 58 -3.13 -20.76 16.35
N ILE A 59 -2.56 -21.07 15.19
CA ILE A 59 -2.41 -22.46 14.73
C ILE A 59 -1.06 -22.99 15.23
N PRO A 60 -1.02 -23.98 16.13
CA PRO A 60 0.24 -24.52 16.62
C PRO A 60 1.00 -25.22 15.48
N PRO A 61 2.34 -25.16 15.48
CA PRO A 61 3.15 -25.89 14.50
C PRO A 61 2.90 -27.39 14.66
N LYS A 62 2.72 -28.08 13.52
CA LYS A 62 2.49 -29.51 13.50
C LYS A 62 3.78 -30.21 13.94
N HIS A 63 3.74 -30.95 15.05
CA HIS A 63 4.82 -31.88 15.38
C HIS A 63 4.89 -32.92 14.27
N VAL A 64 6.01 -32.91 13.54
CA VAL A 64 6.38 -33.97 12.61
C VAL A 64 7.24 -34.92 13.44
N GLU A 65 6.68 -36.06 13.83
CA GLU A 65 7.41 -37.20 14.40
C GLU A 65 8.17 -37.96 13.30
#